data_AF-A0ABD1FBT6-F1
#
_entry.id   AF-A0ABD1FBT6-F1
#
_cell.length_a   1.000
_cell.length_b   1.000
_cell.length_c   1.000
_cell.angle_alpha   90.00
_cell.angle_beta   90.00
_cell.angle_gamma   90.00
#
_symmetry.space_group_name_H-M   'P 1'
#
loop_
_entity.id
_entity.type
_entity.pdbx_description
1 polymer ?
#
loop_
_entity_poly.entity_id
_entity_poly.type
_entity_poly.pdbx_seq_one_letter_code
_entity_poly.pdbx_strand_id
1 'polypeptide(L)'
;MFSAKNCYYVSTHAATEPEALVCTNFSTTLCKAQYFALDGVACVGKTSILKKFKESGLQVSLGDFAQYQEEDPRFIEKKNNIFIDLVYQSFLFCKVVDGAIHNHCPITNALYCLILRYSDNYKYETKCEITDELNWFCEKLLQTNFRNKWNVLIVLSKDPAKTLDKMKQRKHNLDVLDINYVHAQNFVFKYFAAKMKFPTVKVEVLEVEDVLPTIIPFVNKSSHINAPINSKGYDAGIDLSTDNNYEILPHCKKIISFIEKLNIEPGYVGLLTLRSSLSNKLIANTGIIDSGFFEKIQCSVFNASNELISLYKYQRVAQIVIVPFSNKIVSTQNLSSGFIRYNQFSGSSGE
;
A
#
# COMPACT_ATOMS: atom_id res chain seq x y z
N MET A 1 8.94 -20.12 -28.48
CA MET A 1 7.61 -19.97 -29.09
C MET A 1 6.63 -20.81 -28.27
N PHE A 2 5.52 -20.19 -27.87
CA PHE A 2 4.49 -20.70 -26.96
C PHE A 2 3.94 -22.10 -27.29
N SER A 3 3.48 -22.82 -26.26
CA SER A 3 2.12 -23.38 -26.26
C SER A 3 1.68 -23.80 -24.86
N ALA A 4 0.68 -23.10 -24.34
CA ALA A 4 -0.12 -23.49 -23.19
C ALA A 4 -1.06 -24.64 -23.55
N LYS A 5 -1.28 -25.58 -22.64
CA LYS A 5 -2.44 -26.48 -22.66
C LYS A 5 -3.31 -26.23 -21.44
N ASN A 6 -4.45 -25.60 -21.71
CA ASN A 6 -5.63 -25.58 -20.87
C ASN A 6 -6.12 -27.02 -20.65
N CYS A 7 -6.54 -27.34 -19.43
CA CYS A 7 -7.46 -28.45 -19.17
C CYS A 7 -8.75 -27.88 -18.58
N TYR A 8 -9.82 -28.02 -19.33
CA TYR A 8 -11.20 -27.81 -18.90
C TYR A 8 -11.71 -29.09 -18.22
N TYR A 9 -12.49 -28.94 -17.15
CA TYR A 9 -13.42 -29.99 -16.71
C TYR A 9 -14.80 -29.34 -16.55
N VAL A 10 -15.79 -29.92 -17.22
CA VAL A 10 -17.21 -29.58 -17.14
C VAL A 10 -17.89 -30.72 -16.37
N SER A 11 -18.66 -30.41 -15.34
CA SER A 11 -19.71 -31.31 -14.86
C SER A 11 -21.00 -30.54 -14.56
N THR A 12 -22.10 -31.16 -14.94
CA THR A 12 -23.47 -30.66 -15.00
C THR A 12 -24.23 -30.80 -13.68
N HIS A 13 -25.17 -29.85 -13.46
CA HIS A 13 -26.37 -29.88 -12.60
C HIS A 13 -26.27 -30.24 -11.10
N ALA A 14 -26.57 -29.27 -10.22
CA ALA A 14 -27.88 -29.10 -9.58
C ALA A 14 -27.80 -27.97 -8.53
N ALA A 15 -28.82 -27.10 -8.48
CA ALA A 15 -28.93 -26.00 -7.53
C ALA A 15 -29.31 -26.51 -6.14
N THR A 16 -28.54 -26.14 -5.12
CA THR A 16 -28.97 -25.94 -3.71
C THR A 16 -27.93 -25.04 -3.01
N GLU A 17 -28.39 -24.32 -2.00
CA GLU A 17 -27.81 -23.14 -1.33
C GLU A 17 -26.31 -23.19 -0.98
N PRO A 18 -25.55 -22.07 -1.03
CA PRO A 18 -24.18 -22.09 -0.53
C PRO A 18 -24.18 -21.94 1.00
N GLU A 19 -24.05 -23.08 1.66
CA GLU A 19 -23.57 -23.20 3.03
C GLU A 19 -22.26 -22.42 3.24
N ALA A 20 -22.08 -21.97 4.48
CA ALA A 20 -20.99 -21.12 4.94
C ALA A 20 -19.60 -21.66 4.55
N LEU A 21 -18.96 -21.04 3.56
CA LEU A 21 -17.53 -21.21 3.31
C LEU A 21 -16.75 -20.32 4.30
N VAL A 22 -16.32 -20.94 5.40
CA VAL A 22 -15.19 -20.47 6.19
C VAL A 22 -13.95 -20.58 5.32
N CYS A 23 -13.60 -19.49 4.63
CA CYS A 23 -12.40 -19.40 3.79
C CYS A 23 -11.14 -19.29 4.66
N THR A 24 -10.64 -20.42 5.14
CA THR A 24 -9.22 -20.58 5.48
C THR A 24 -8.45 -20.87 4.19
N ASN A 25 -8.05 -19.82 3.47
CA ASN A 25 -6.99 -19.86 2.44
C ASN A 25 -6.50 -18.43 2.14
N PHE A 26 -5.88 -17.81 3.14
CA PHE A 26 -5.09 -16.59 2.96
C PHE A 26 -3.69 -16.96 2.45
N SER A 27 -3.57 -17.39 1.20
CA SER A 27 -2.24 -17.55 0.60
C SER A 27 -2.30 -17.56 -0.92
N THR A 28 -1.41 -16.78 -1.54
CA THR A 28 -1.00 -16.78 -2.97
C THR A 28 -1.73 -15.93 -4.03
N THR A 29 -2.60 -14.97 -3.70
CA THR A 29 -3.02 -13.98 -4.74
C THR A 29 -3.42 -12.60 -4.21
N LEU A 30 -2.67 -12.06 -3.25
CA LEU A 30 -2.72 -10.62 -2.98
C LEU A 30 -1.84 -9.92 -4.02
N CYS A 31 -2.46 -9.49 -5.12
CA CYS A 31 -1.86 -8.46 -5.98
C CYS A 31 -1.40 -7.31 -5.07
N LYS A 32 -0.14 -6.89 -5.22
CA LYS A 32 0.59 -6.01 -4.29
C LYS A 32 -0.09 -4.62 -4.19
N ALA A 33 -1.18 -4.48 -3.42
CA ALA A 33 -1.86 -3.21 -3.16
C ALA A 33 -0.89 -2.12 -2.66
N GLN A 34 -1.02 -0.93 -3.22
CA GLN A 34 -0.23 0.28 -2.95
C GLN A 34 -0.88 1.18 -1.90
N TYR A 35 -2.20 1.17 -1.81
CA TYR A 35 -3.01 2.05 -0.97
C TYR A 35 -3.91 1.24 -0.05
N PHE A 36 -4.25 1.81 1.10
CA PHE A 36 -5.22 1.25 2.03
C PHE A 36 -6.33 2.24 2.33
N ALA A 37 -7.58 1.77 2.39
CA ALA A 37 -8.70 2.58 2.86
C ALA A 37 -9.57 1.84 3.87
N LEU A 38 -10.05 2.58 4.88
CA LEU A 38 -11.23 2.20 5.66
C LEU A 38 -12.45 2.88 5.04
N ASP A 39 -13.34 2.07 4.46
CA ASP A 39 -14.54 2.56 3.80
C ASP A 39 -15.77 1.81 4.30
N GLY A 40 -16.97 2.25 3.94
CA GLY A 40 -18.22 1.63 4.35
C GLY A 40 -19.19 2.59 5.05
N VAL A 41 -20.08 2.01 5.85
CA VAL A 41 -21.26 2.69 6.42
C VAL A 41 -20.87 3.87 7.33
N ALA A 42 -21.62 4.96 7.25
CA ALA A 42 -21.46 6.15 8.07
C ALA A 42 -21.59 5.85 9.57
N CYS A 43 -20.95 6.65 10.41
CA CYS A 43 -21.06 6.59 11.88
C CYS A 43 -20.73 5.25 12.56
N VAL A 44 -19.95 4.38 11.91
CA VAL A 44 -19.42 3.13 12.51
C VAL A 44 -18.06 3.28 13.19
N GLY A 45 -17.50 4.49 13.31
CA GLY A 45 -16.25 4.74 14.05
C GLY A 45 -14.96 4.78 13.22
N LYS A 46 -15.02 4.71 11.89
CA LYS A 46 -13.85 4.73 10.98
C LYS A 46 -12.86 5.87 11.28
N THR A 47 -13.34 7.12 11.28
CA THR A 47 -12.50 8.30 11.53
C THR A 47 -11.86 8.28 12.92
N SER A 48 -12.55 7.73 13.93
CA SER A 48 -12.01 7.59 15.28
C SER A 48 -10.83 6.61 15.32
N ILE A 49 -10.95 5.46 14.64
CA ILE A 49 -9.86 4.49 14.53
C ILE A 49 -8.66 5.09 13.76
N LEU A 50 -8.92 5.81 12.68
CA LEU A 50 -7.86 6.47 11.92
C LEU A 50 -7.10 7.53 12.75
N LYS A 51 -7.78 8.24 13.66
CA LYS A 51 -7.13 9.14 14.61
C LYS A 51 -6.21 8.36 15.58
N LYS A 52 -6.67 7.25 16.16
CA LYS A 52 -5.84 6.38 17.02
C LYS A 52 -4.60 5.86 16.28
N PHE A 53 -4.74 5.49 15.01
CA PHE A 53 -3.59 5.07 14.18
C PHE A 53 -2.60 6.21 13.92
N LYS A 54 -3.10 7.41 13.65
CA LYS A 54 -2.26 8.60 13.50
C LYS A 54 -1.48 8.92 14.78
N GLU A 55 -2.13 8.82 15.95
CA GLU A 55 -1.50 8.99 17.27
C GLU A 55 -0.43 7.91 17.54
N SER A 56 -0.61 6.71 16.99
CA SER A 56 0.36 5.61 17.05
C SER A 56 1.52 5.77 16.05
N GLY A 57 1.58 6.87 15.31
CA GLY A 57 2.66 7.18 14.37
C GLY A 57 2.46 6.67 12.94
N LEU A 58 1.30 6.10 12.61
CA LEU A 58 1.01 5.68 11.23
C LEU A 58 0.65 6.88 10.36
N GLN A 59 1.04 6.83 9.09
CA GLN A 59 0.64 7.84 8.11
C GLN A 59 -0.84 7.63 7.76
N VAL A 60 -1.66 8.64 8.01
CA VAL A 60 -3.11 8.60 7.82
C VAL A 60 -3.55 9.83 7.05
N SER A 61 -4.34 9.61 5.99
CA SER A 61 -5.07 10.66 5.28
C SER A 61 -6.47 10.79 5.88
N LEU A 62 -6.65 11.84 6.68
CA LEU A 62 -7.94 12.21 7.22
C LEU A 62 -8.60 13.23 6.30
N GLY A 63 -9.90 13.09 6.13
CA GLY A 63 -10.68 13.89 5.20
C GLY A 63 -12.00 13.20 4.94
N ASP A 64 -13.10 13.90 5.13
CA ASP A 64 -14.41 13.47 4.69
C ASP A 64 -15.09 14.62 3.95
N PHE A 65 -16.22 14.32 3.31
CA PHE A 65 -16.97 15.34 2.58
C PHE A 65 -17.33 16.55 3.47
N ALA A 66 -17.53 16.35 4.78
CA ALA A 66 -17.83 17.42 5.73
C ALA A 66 -16.69 18.43 5.86
N GLN A 67 -15.46 17.92 5.95
CA GLN A 67 -14.28 18.76 6.05
C GLN A 67 -14.01 19.47 4.72
N TYR A 68 -14.17 18.78 3.59
CA TYR A 68 -13.89 19.38 2.29
C TYR A 68 -14.87 20.49 1.90
N GLN A 69 -16.16 20.41 2.29
CA GLN A 69 -17.09 21.52 2.07
C GLN A 69 -16.80 22.74 2.95
N GLU A 70 -16.17 22.56 4.12
CA GLU A 70 -15.72 23.68 4.96
C GLU A 70 -14.50 24.38 4.32
N GLU A 71 -13.61 23.60 3.69
CA GLU A 71 -12.49 24.12 2.90
C GLU A 71 -12.94 24.82 1.61
N ASP A 72 -13.90 24.24 0.89
CA ASP A 72 -14.48 24.78 -0.33
C ASP A 72 -16.01 24.57 -0.40
N PRO A 73 -16.82 25.59 -0.03
CA PRO A 73 -18.27 25.50 0.01
C PRO A 73 -18.92 25.14 -1.32
N ARG A 74 -18.24 25.30 -2.47
CA ARG A 74 -18.77 24.91 -3.78
C ARG A 74 -19.06 23.41 -3.86
N PHE A 75 -18.35 22.59 -3.10
CA PHE A 75 -18.60 21.15 -3.06
C PHE A 75 -20.00 20.77 -2.56
N ILE A 76 -20.69 21.65 -1.85
CA ILE A 76 -22.11 21.45 -1.44
C ILE A 76 -23.00 21.27 -2.68
N GLU A 77 -22.70 21.98 -3.77
CA GLU A 77 -23.50 21.96 -4.99
C GLU A 77 -23.38 20.66 -5.79
N LYS A 78 -22.44 19.77 -5.43
CA LYS A 78 -22.22 18.51 -6.18
C LYS A 78 -23.47 17.64 -6.29
N LYS A 79 -24.40 17.74 -5.32
CA LYS A 79 -25.68 17.02 -5.35
C LYS A 79 -26.56 17.43 -6.53
N ASN A 80 -26.44 18.68 -6.99
CA ASN A 80 -27.28 19.28 -8.03
C ASN A 80 -26.50 19.66 -9.30
N ASN A 81 -25.17 19.48 -9.30
CA ASN A 81 -24.30 19.91 -10.39
C ASN A 81 -23.28 18.81 -10.72
N ILE A 82 -23.48 18.15 -11.87
CA ILE A 82 -22.64 17.04 -12.34
C ILE A 82 -21.18 17.46 -12.58
N PHE A 83 -20.94 18.71 -12.98
CA PHE A 83 -19.58 19.21 -13.19
C PHE A 83 -18.85 19.32 -11.85
N ILE A 84 -19.52 19.84 -10.81
CA ILE A 84 -18.94 19.94 -9.46
C ILE A 84 -18.70 18.54 -8.87
N ASP A 85 -19.60 17.57 -9.11
CA ASP A 85 -19.38 16.17 -8.69
C ASP A 85 -18.16 15.55 -9.38
N LEU A 86 -17.98 15.79 -10.69
CA LEU A 86 -16.79 15.34 -11.42
C LEU A 86 -15.50 16.00 -10.90
N VAL A 87 -15.55 17.29 -10.58
CA VAL A 87 -14.41 18.02 -9.97
C VAL A 87 -14.09 17.43 -8.60
N TYR A 88 -15.10 17.18 -7.76
CA TYR A 88 -14.91 16.57 -6.44
C TYR A 88 -14.33 15.15 -6.55
N GLN A 89 -14.86 14.33 -7.46
CA GLN A 89 -14.34 13.00 -7.75
C GLN A 89 -12.86 13.04 -8.16
N SER A 90 -12.50 13.98 -9.03
CA SER A 90 -11.11 14.17 -9.48
C SER A 90 -10.20 14.64 -8.34
N PHE A 91 -10.69 15.56 -7.52
CA PHE A 91 -10.01 16.04 -6.32
C PHE A 91 -9.68 14.90 -5.35
N LEU A 92 -10.61 13.96 -5.11
CA LEU A 92 -10.36 12.80 -4.25
C LEU A 92 -9.24 11.90 -4.80
N PHE A 93 -9.15 11.70 -6.12
CA PHE A 93 -8.04 10.96 -6.72
C PHE A 93 -6.69 11.69 -6.54
N CYS A 94 -6.69 13.03 -6.64
CA CYS A 94 -5.48 13.84 -6.45
C CYS A 94 -5.04 13.95 -4.98
N LYS A 95 -5.92 13.68 -4.02
CA LYS A 95 -5.63 13.70 -2.57
C LYS A 95 -5.07 12.38 -2.03
N VAL A 96 -4.91 11.37 -2.89
CA VAL A 96 -4.28 10.11 -2.50
C VAL A 96 -2.82 10.36 -2.14
N VAL A 97 -2.40 9.80 -1.02
CA VAL A 97 -1.05 9.92 -0.44
C VAL A 97 -0.48 8.51 -0.36
N ASP A 98 0.69 8.32 -0.97
CA ASP A 98 1.42 7.05 -0.95
C ASP A 98 1.78 6.67 0.50
N GLY A 99 1.65 5.39 0.85
CA GLY A 99 1.94 4.88 2.19
C GLY A 99 0.88 5.18 3.25
N ALA A 100 -0.04 6.11 2.99
CA ALA A 100 -1.07 6.50 3.94
C ALA A 100 -2.27 5.53 3.98
N ILE A 101 -2.90 5.48 5.15
CA ILE A 101 -4.20 4.84 5.38
C ILE A 101 -5.29 5.90 5.19
N HIS A 102 -6.22 5.67 4.27
CA HIS A 102 -7.21 6.67 3.85
C HIS A 102 -8.57 6.50 4.53
N ASN A 103 -9.17 7.63 4.93
CA ASN A 103 -10.57 7.71 5.32
C ASN A 103 -11.41 7.79 4.03
N HIS A 104 -11.89 6.63 3.56
CA HIS A 104 -12.50 6.41 2.22
C HIS A 104 -11.49 6.20 1.09
N CYS A 105 -11.92 5.47 0.06
CA CYS A 105 -11.16 5.35 -1.18
C CYS A 105 -11.69 6.37 -2.20
N PRO A 106 -10.94 6.70 -3.27
CA PRO A 106 -11.38 7.73 -4.22
C PRO A 106 -12.73 7.40 -4.86
N ILE A 107 -13.06 6.12 -5.03
CA ILE A 107 -14.31 5.70 -5.67
C ILE A 107 -15.54 5.80 -4.76
N THR A 108 -15.35 6.09 -3.47
CA THR A 108 -16.42 6.17 -2.49
C THR A 108 -17.49 7.18 -2.87
N ASN A 109 -17.13 8.31 -3.48
CA ASN A 109 -18.11 9.31 -3.91
C ASN A 109 -19.11 8.75 -4.92
N ALA A 110 -18.65 7.99 -5.93
CA ALA A 110 -19.53 7.31 -6.87
C ALA A 110 -20.47 6.29 -6.17
N LEU A 111 -19.98 5.56 -5.17
CA LEU A 111 -20.82 4.66 -4.36
C LEU A 111 -21.89 5.43 -3.59
N TYR A 112 -21.56 6.58 -3.01
CA TYR A 112 -22.54 7.42 -2.32
C TYR A 112 -23.57 8.04 -3.27
N CYS A 113 -23.22 8.36 -4.51
CA CYS A 113 -24.18 8.80 -5.52
C CYS A 113 -25.24 7.72 -5.79
N LEU A 114 -24.84 6.44 -5.87
CA LEU A 114 -25.78 5.32 -5.94
C LEU A 114 -26.61 5.22 -4.65
N ILE A 115 -25.96 5.20 -3.48
CA ILE A 115 -26.66 5.08 -2.19
C ILE A 115 -27.77 6.14 -2.04
N LEU A 116 -27.48 7.40 -2.35
CA LEU A 116 -28.43 8.51 -2.24
C LEU A 116 -29.59 8.38 -3.23
N ARG A 117 -29.30 8.01 -4.47
CA ARG A 117 -30.33 7.83 -5.51
C ARG A 117 -31.37 6.78 -5.11
N TYR A 118 -30.94 5.77 -4.36
CA TYR A 118 -31.76 4.62 -4.03
C TYR A 118 -32.26 4.57 -2.58
N SER A 119 -31.75 5.43 -1.69
CA SER A 119 -32.25 5.52 -0.31
C SER A 119 -33.71 5.98 -0.26
N ASP A 120 -34.11 6.88 -1.15
CA ASP A 120 -35.47 7.44 -1.20
C ASP A 120 -36.50 6.42 -1.71
N ASN A 121 -36.05 5.41 -2.46
CA ASN A 121 -36.88 4.39 -3.10
C ASN A 121 -36.55 2.98 -2.64
N TYR A 122 -36.01 2.77 -1.43
CA TYR A 122 -35.56 1.45 -0.96
C TYR A 122 -36.73 0.47 -0.71
N LYS A 123 -37.39 0.04 -1.79
CA LYS A 123 -38.38 -1.03 -1.87
C LYS A 123 -37.70 -2.24 -2.54
N TYR A 124 -38.28 -3.43 -2.39
CA TYR A 124 -37.69 -4.65 -2.98
C TYR A 124 -37.48 -4.56 -4.51
N GLU A 125 -38.33 -3.81 -5.20
CA GLU A 125 -38.31 -3.61 -6.66
C GLU A 125 -37.09 -2.83 -7.15
N THR A 126 -36.55 -1.88 -6.36
CA THR A 126 -35.36 -1.08 -6.76
C THR A 126 -34.03 -1.80 -6.55
N LYS A 127 -34.01 -2.93 -5.82
CA LYS A 127 -32.77 -3.72 -5.62
C LYS A 127 -32.21 -4.28 -6.92
N CYS A 128 -33.06 -4.63 -7.89
CA CYS A 128 -32.61 -5.16 -9.18
C CYS A 128 -31.83 -4.09 -9.95
N GLU A 129 -32.38 -2.88 -10.04
CA GLU A 129 -31.75 -1.75 -10.75
C GLU A 129 -30.40 -1.35 -10.12
N ILE A 130 -30.34 -1.28 -8.79
CA ILE A 130 -29.08 -1.00 -8.07
C ILE A 130 -28.03 -2.07 -8.39
N THR A 131 -28.45 -3.32 -8.47
CA THR A 131 -27.55 -4.46 -8.70
C THR A 131 -26.95 -4.40 -10.10
N ASP A 132 -27.73 -4.00 -11.11
CA ASP A 132 -27.25 -3.85 -12.49
C ASP A 132 -26.26 -2.68 -12.62
N GLU A 133 -26.57 -1.51 -12.06
CA GLU A 133 -25.66 -0.36 -12.05
C GLU A 133 -24.36 -0.69 -11.29
N LEU A 134 -24.46 -1.34 -10.12
CA LEU A 134 -23.29 -1.77 -9.35
C LEU A 134 -22.48 -2.85 -10.06
N ASN A 135 -23.13 -3.78 -10.75
CA ASN A 135 -22.45 -4.79 -11.55
C ASN A 135 -21.60 -4.15 -12.62
N TRP A 136 -22.23 -3.31 -13.44
CA TRP A 136 -21.55 -2.60 -14.50
C TRP A 136 -20.39 -1.76 -13.96
N PHE A 137 -20.62 -1.01 -12.88
CA PHE A 137 -19.59 -0.21 -12.23
C PHE A 137 -18.40 -1.06 -11.74
N CYS A 138 -18.66 -2.17 -11.04
CA CYS A 138 -17.62 -3.07 -10.57
C CYS A 138 -16.86 -3.73 -11.72
N GLU A 139 -17.56 -4.16 -12.78
CA GLU A 139 -16.93 -4.72 -13.98
C GLU A 139 -15.98 -3.74 -14.65
N LYS A 140 -16.38 -2.46 -14.78
CA LYS A 140 -15.50 -1.42 -15.29
C LYS A 140 -14.30 -1.18 -14.38
N LEU A 141 -14.48 -1.17 -13.07
CA LEU A 141 -13.35 -1.06 -12.14
C LEU A 141 -12.39 -2.25 -12.21
N LEU A 142 -12.90 -3.47 -12.39
CA LEU A 142 -12.08 -4.69 -12.53
C LEU A 142 -11.28 -4.71 -13.84
N GLN A 143 -11.71 -3.96 -14.87
CA GLN A 143 -10.93 -3.74 -16.09
C GLN A 143 -9.77 -2.75 -15.89
N THR A 144 -9.69 -2.10 -14.72
CA THR A 144 -8.60 -1.19 -14.35
C THR A 144 -7.67 -1.82 -13.31
N ASN A 145 -6.57 -1.14 -13.01
CA ASN A 145 -5.66 -1.54 -11.93
C ASN A 145 -6.17 -1.16 -10.52
N PHE A 146 -7.42 -0.68 -10.36
CA PHE A 146 -7.94 -0.22 -9.07
C PHE A 146 -7.81 -1.27 -7.98
N ARG A 147 -8.33 -2.49 -8.20
CA ARG A 147 -8.28 -3.57 -7.20
C ARG A 147 -6.85 -4.01 -6.85
N ASN A 148 -5.93 -3.88 -7.80
CA ASN A 148 -4.52 -4.23 -7.63
C ASN A 148 -3.77 -3.15 -6.86
N LYS A 149 -4.24 -1.90 -6.90
CA LYS A 149 -3.64 -0.76 -6.19
C LYS A 149 -4.26 -0.51 -4.82
N TRP A 150 -5.55 -0.80 -4.62
CA TRP A 150 -6.24 -0.52 -3.37
C TRP A 150 -6.53 -1.79 -2.59
N ASN A 151 -6.19 -1.79 -1.30
CA ASN A 151 -6.71 -2.70 -0.30
C ASN A 151 -7.75 -1.95 0.53
N VAL A 152 -9.00 -2.36 0.48
CA VAL A 152 -10.09 -1.65 1.17
C VAL A 152 -10.68 -2.60 2.20
N LEU A 153 -10.72 -2.19 3.46
CA LEU A 153 -11.55 -2.86 4.46
C LEU A 153 -12.90 -2.17 4.50
N ILE A 154 -13.95 -2.93 4.18
CA ILE A 154 -15.31 -2.44 4.14
C ILE A 154 -15.99 -2.69 5.50
N VAL A 155 -16.36 -1.61 6.17
CA VAL A 155 -16.99 -1.62 7.49
C VAL A 155 -18.50 -1.48 7.33
N LEU A 156 -19.22 -2.53 7.71
CA LEU A 156 -20.67 -2.63 7.63
C LEU A 156 -21.31 -2.42 9.00
N SER A 157 -22.51 -1.86 9.03
CA SER A 157 -23.27 -1.72 10.28
C SER A 157 -23.90 -3.07 10.66
N LYS A 158 -23.68 -3.47 11.92
CA LYS A 158 -24.34 -4.64 12.53
C LYS A 158 -25.81 -4.37 12.83
N ASP A 159 -26.11 -3.15 13.27
CA ASP A 159 -27.42 -2.69 13.71
C ASP A 159 -27.74 -1.33 13.04
N PRO A 160 -28.48 -1.34 11.92
CA PRO A 160 -28.84 -0.12 11.20
C PRO A 160 -29.58 0.91 12.04
N ALA A 161 -30.41 0.47 13.00
CA ALA A 161 -31.20 1.37 13.84
C ALA A 161 -30.29 2.14 14.82
N LYS A 162 -29.37 1.43 15.50
CA LYS A 162 -28.36 2.09 16.34
C LYS A 162 -27.43 2.99 15.52
N THR A 163 -27.08 2.61 14.30
CA THR A 163 -26.30 3.46 13.40
C THR A 163 -27.04 4.75 13.07
N LEU A 164 -28.33 4.66 12.76
CA LEU A 164 -29.18 5.83 12.54
C LEU A 164 -29.25 6.74 13.77
N ASP A 165 -29.37 6.17 14.98
CA ASP A 165 -29.37 6.96 16.21
C ASP A 165 -28.06 7.73 16.40
N LYS A 166 -26.92 7.09 16.12
CA LYS A 166 -25.61 7.77 16.11
C LYS A 166 -25.53 8.88 15.07
N MET A 167 -26.09 8.66 13.87
CA MET A 167 -26.14 9.69 12.82
C MET A 167 -26.97 10.90 13.27
N LYS A 168 -28.13 10.67 13.87
CA LYS A 168 -29.00 11.72 14.45
C LYS A 168 -28.30 12.50 15.55
N GLN A 169 -27.55 11.83 16.42
CA GLN A 169 -26.77 12.46 17.48
C GLN A 169 -25.63 13.33 16.94
N ARG A 170 -24.97 12.88 15.86
CA ARG A 170 -23.82 13.57 15.27
C ARG A 170 -24.20 14.91 14.62
N LYS A 171 -25.47 15.11 14.25
CA LYS A 171 -26.03 16.36 13.66
C LYS A 171 -25.19 16.98 12.52
N HIS A 172 -24.43 16.20 11.75
CA HIS A 172 -23.84 16.73 10.52
C HIS A 172 -24.96 16.80 9.47
N ASN A 173 -25.19 17.97 8.88
CA ASN A 173 -26.21 18.22 7.85
C ASN A 173 -25.94 17.52 6.49
N LEU A 174 -25.22 16.41 6.51
CA LEU A 174 -24.70 15.73 5.32
C LEU A 174 -25.44 14.46 5.00
N ASP A 175 -25.73 13.68 6.04
CA ASP A 175 -26.34 12.38 5.94
C ASP A 175 -27.86 12.47 5.89
N VAL A 176 -28.48 11.61 5.08
CA VAL A 176 -29.92 11.39 5.12
C VAL A 176 -30.22 10.64 6.42
N LEU A 177 -31.02 11.24 7.31
CA LEU A 177 -31.36 10.66 8.62
C LEU A 177 -32.52 9.65 8.49
N ASP A 178 -32.39 8.70 7.57
CA ASP A 178 -33.35 7.63 7.29
C ASP A 178 -32.70 6.25 7.47
N ILE A 179 -33.46 5.29 8.01
CA ILE A 179 -33.05 3.89 8.12
C ILE A 179 -32.81 3.26 6.74
N ASN A 180 -33.57 3.67 5.72
CA ASN A 180 -33.40 3.20 4.35
C ASN A 180 -32.04 3.60 3.78
N TYR A 181 -31.53 4.78 4.15
CA TYR A 181 -30.18 5.21 3.77
C TYR A 181 -29.12 4.30 4.40
N VAL A 182 -29.26 3.90 5.66
CA VAL A 182 -28.33 2.95 6.31
C VAL A 182 -28.42 1.55 5.68
N HIS A 183 -29.62 1.08 5.34
CA HIS A 183 -29.81 -0.17 4.61
C HIS A 183 -29.18 -0.13 3.20
N ALA A 184 -29.36 0.97 2.47
CA ALA A 184 -28.75 1.18 1.16
C ALA A 184 -27.22 1.17 1.25
N GLN A 185 -26.62 1.87 2.23
CA GLN A 185 -25.18 1.82 2.47
C GLN A 185 -24.70 0.38 2.71
N ASN A 186 -25.34 -0.34 3.62
CA ASN A 186 -24.98 -1.73 3.94
C ASN A 186 -25.05 -2.62 2.70
N PHE A 187 -26.09 -2.47 1.88
CA PHE A 187 -26.25 -3.23 0.65
C PHE A 187 -25.18 -2.92 -0.38
N VAL A 188 -25.01 -1.63 -0.73
CA VAL A 188 -24.06 -1.16 -1.76
C VAL A 188 -22.64 -1.55 -1.38
N PHE A 189 -22.21 -1.26 -0.14
CA PHE A 189 -20.85 -1.58 0.30
C PHE A 189 -20.61 -3.08 0.40
N LYS A 190 -21.58 -3.87 0.88
CA LYS A 190 -21.44 -5.33 0.90
C LYS A 190 -21.32 -5.91 -0.51
N TYR A 191 -22.12 -5.40 -1.44
CA TYR A 191 -22.09 -5.83 -2.83
C TYR A 191 -20.75 -5.50 -3.50
N PHE A 192 -20.32 -4.24 -3.34
CA PHE A 192 -19.02 -3.76 -3.82
C PHE A 192 -17.87 -4.59 -3.25
N ALA A 193 -17.90 -4.87 -1.94
CA ALA A 193 -16.88 -5.69 -1.30
C ALA A 193 -16.81 -7.10 -1.88
N ALA A 194 -17.96 -7.74 -2.11
CA ALA A 194 -18.03 -9.08 -2.68
C ALA A 194 -17.48 -9.12 -4.11
N LYS A 195 -17.89 -8.18 -4.97
CA LYS A 195 -17.44 -8.10 -6.37
C LYS A 195 -15.95 -7.79 -6.48
N MET A 196 -15.46 -6.90 -5.63
CA MET A 196 -14.05 -6.53 -5.60
C MET A 196 -13.20 -7.50 -4.79
N LYS A 197 -13.77 -8.50 -4.11
CA LYS A 197 -13.05 -9.38 -3.17
C LYS A 197 -12.31 -8.60 -2.09
N PHE A 198 -12.96 -7.59 -1.52
CA PHE A 198 -12.47 -6.85 -0.37
C PHE A 198 -12.97 -7.49 0.93
N PRO A 199 -12.13 -7.52 1.99
CA PRO A 199 -12.57 -7.98 3.30
C PRO A 199 -13.67 -7.07 3.85
N THR A 200 -14.56 -7.67 4.64
CA THR A 200 -15.64 -6.95 5.33
C THR A 200 -15.60 -7.24 6.82
N VAL A 201 -15.97 -6.26 7.63
CA VAL A 201 -16.23 -6.42 9.06
C VAL A 201 -17.59 -5.80 9.37
N LYS A 202 -18.40 -6.48 10.18
CA LYS A 202 -19.75 -6.01 10.56
C LYS A 202 -19.78 -5.69 12.05
N VAL A 203 -19.95 -4.41 12.38
CA VAL A 203 -19.73 -3.89 13.75
C VAL A 203 -20.85 -2.93 14.18
N GLU A 204 -21.05 -2.79 15.49
CA GLU A 204 -21.83 -1.66 16.03
C GLU A 204 -20.97 -0.41 16.20
N VAL A 205 -19.74 -0.61 16.69
CA VAL A 205 -18.64 0.37 16.77
C VAL A 205 -17.40 -0.37 16.30
N LEU A 206 -16.65 0.22 15.39
CA LEU A 206 -15.38 -0.31 14.93
C LEU A 206 -14.32 -0.13 16.02
N GLU A 207 -13.66 -1.21 16.41
CA GLU A 207 -12.51 -1.18 17.30
C GLU A 207 -11.20 -1.46 16.54
N VAL A 208 -10.06 -1.31 17.22
CA VAL A 208 -8.74 -1.48 16.59
C VAL A 208 -8.54 -2.94 16.15
N GLU A 209 -8.96 -3.87 16.99
CA GLU A 209 -8.83 -5.32 16.81
C GLU A 209 -9.54 -5.82 15.55
N ASP A 210 -10.64 -5.16 15.17
CA ASP A 210 -11.39 -5.45 13.94
C ASP A 210 -10.58 -5.12 12.67
N VAL A 211 -9.66 -4.17 12.77
CA VAL A 211 -8.89 -3.63 11.64
C VAL A 211 -7.51 -4.26 11.52
N LEU A 212 -6.89 -4.61 12.67
CA LEU A 212 -5.53 -5.14 12.76
C LEU A 212 -5.23 -6.27 11.74
N PRO A 213 -6.07 -7.32 11.59
CA PRO A 213 -5.76 -8.43 10.67
C PRO A 213 -5.59 -7.99 9.22
N THR A 214 -6.31 -6.93 8.81
CA THR A 214 -6.28 -6.45 7.42
C THR A 214 -5.19 -5.41 7.21
N ILE A 215 -4.91 -4.58 8.22
CA ILE A 215 -3.99 -3.45 8.11
C ILE A 215 -2.54 -3.84 8.39
N ILE A 216 -2.26 -4.83 9.24
CA ILE A 216 -0.89 -5.27 9.56
C ILE A 216 -0.10 -5.66 8.30
N PRO A 217 -0.63 -6.48 7.37
CA PRO A 217 0.09 -6.79 6.13
C PRO A 217 0.40 -5.55 5.28
N PHE A 218 -0.49 -4.55 5.30
CA PHE A 218 -0.29 -3.28 4.60
C PHE A 218 0.75 -2.40 5.29
N VAL A 219 0.65 -2.21 6.61
CA VAL A 219 1.59 -1.38 7.39
C VAL A 219 2.98 -1.98 7.37
N ASN A 220 3.10 -3.30 7.56
CA ASN A 220 4.37 -3.98 7.41
C ASN A 220 4.94 -3.68 6.04
N LYS A 221 4.16 -3.80 4.96
CA LYS A 221 4.57 -3.47 3.58
C LYS A 221 4.91 -1.98 3.36
N SER A 222 4.13 -1.04 3.90
CA SER A 222 4.35 0.40 3.79
C SER A 222 5.55 0.86 4.60
N SER A 223 5.91 0.14 5.67
CA SER A 223 7.18 0.34 6.38
C SER A 223 8.40 -0.12 5.55
N HIS A 224 8.20 -0.84 4.43
CA HIS A 224 9.25 -1.04 3.41
C HIS A 224 9.40 0.16 2.46
N ILE A 225 8.52 1.17 2.54
CA ILE A 225 8.61 2.42 1.75
C ILE A 225 9.07 3.55 2.68
N ASN A 226 10.29 3.41 3.19
CA ASN A 226 11.10 4.53 3.67
C ASN A 226 12.48 4.48 2.98
N ALA A 227 12.51 4.09 1.70
CA ALA A 227 13.66 4.37 0.86
C ALA A 227 13.54 5.84 0.40
N PRO A 228 14.58 6.67 0.58
CA PRO A 228 14.58 8.02 0.02
C PRO A 228 14.36 7.96 -1.49
N ILE A 229 13.58 8.95 -1.95
CA ILE A 229 13.18 9.18 -3.33
C ILE A 229 14.45 9.17 -4.20
N ASN A 230 14.50 8.24 -5.16
CA ASN A 230 15.54 8.21 -6.20
C ASN A 230 15.77 9.61 -6.77
N SER A 231 17.02 10.05 -6.81
CA SER A 231 17.41 11.08 -7.77
C SER A 231 17.04 10.57 -9.16
N LYS A 232 16.24 11.34 -9.89
CA LYS A 232 15.95 11.18 -11.32
C LYS A 232 15.39 9.82 -11.78
N GLY A 233 14.72 9.02 -10.95
CA GLY A 233 13.87 7.89 -11.38
C GLY A 233 14.53 6.70 -12.13
N TYR A 234 15.75 6.85 -12.64
CA TYR A 234 16.51 5.88 -13.43
C TYR A 234 17.88 5.57 -12.82
N ASP A 235 18.25 6.23 -11.72
CA ASP A 235 19.51 5.96 -11.02
C ASP A 235 19.46 4.57 -10.36
N ALA A 236 20.56 3.82 -10.48
CA ALA A 236 20.63 2.46 -9.95
C ALA A 236 20.69 2.39 -8.42
N GLY A 237 21.23 3.44 -7.78
CA GLY A 237 21.47 3.50 -6.35
C GLY A 237 20.52 4.48 -5.64
N ILE A 238 20.05 4.08 -4.47
CA ILE A 238 19.32 4.93 -3.54
C ILE A 238 20.33 5.62 -2.62
N ASP A 239 20.42 6.94 -2.66
CA ASP A 239 21.35 7.74 -1.84
C ASP A 239 21.07 7.54 -0.34
N LEU A 240 22.15 7.43 0.47
CA LEU A 240 22.09 7.31 1.93
C LEU A 240 22.78 8.50 2.60
N SER A 241 22.13 9.01 3.65
CA SER A 241 22.51 10.23 4.34
C SER A 241 23.06 9.93 5.73
N THR A 242 24.18 10.55 6.09
CA THR A 242 24.79 10.39 7.42
C THR A 242 23.85 10.83 8.54
N ASP A 243 23.89 10.11 9.66
CA ASP A 243 23.09 10.45 10.84
C ASP A 243 23.71 11.51 11.76
N ASN A 244 25.00 11.81 11.57
CA ASN A 244 25.81 12.66 12.42
C ASN A 244 26.93 13.33 11.61
N ASN A 245 27.60 14.29 12.26
CA ASN A 245 28.87 14.82 11.77
C ASN A 245 29.99 13.80 12.06
N TYR A 246 30.86 13.58 11.07
CA TYR A 246 32.01 12.69 11.19
C TYR A 246 33.28 13.40 10.75
N GLU A 247 34.35 13.18 11.51
CA GLU A 247 35.71 13.58 11.14
C GLU A 247 36.53 12.30 10.96
N ILE A 248 37.14 12.16 9.79
CA ILE A 248 37.94 11.00 9.41
C ILE A 248 39.36 11.48 9.14
N LEU A 249 40.24 11.27 10.12
CA LEU A 249 41.65 11.65 10.01
C LEU A 249 42.32 10.96 8.80
N PRO A 250 43.38 11.55 8.24
CA PRO A 250 44.21 10.91 7.21
C PRO A 250 44.61 9.49 7.61
N HIS A 251 44.54 8.54 6.66
CA HIS A 251 44.93 7.14 6.84
C HIS A 251 44.24 6.42 8.00
N CYS A 252 43.04 6.88 8.41
CA CYS A 252 42.28 6.30 9.50
C CYS A 252 40.95 5.70 9.04
N LYS A 253 40.48 4.71 9.81
CA LYS A 253 39.18 4.05 9.63
C LYS A 253 38.13 4.68 10.55
N LYS A 254 36.91 4.83 10.06
CA LYS A 254 35.75 5.28 10.84
C LYS A 254 34.51 4.47 10.45
N ILE A 255 33.68 4.12 11.42
CA ILE A 255 32.34 3.61 11.16
C ILE A 255 31.40 4.81 11.09
N ILE A 256 30.73 4.95 9.95
CA ILE A 256 29.68 5.93 9.74
C ILE A 256 28.33 5.21 9.71
N SER A 257 27.30 5.86 10.24
CA SER A 257 25.92 5.35 10.23
C SER A 257 25.03 6.24 9.37
N PHE A 258 23.96 5.66 8.86
CA PHE A 258 23.00 6.36 8.02
C PHE A 258 21.65 6.53 8.72
N ILE A 259 20.85 7.48 8.26
CA ILE A 259 19.50 7.74 8.81
C ILE A 259 18.48 6.73 8.27
N GLU A 260 18.72 6.21 7.08
CA GLU A 260 17.80 5.33 6.38
C GLU A 260 17.77 3.95 7.04
N LYS A 261 16.56 3.41 7.18
CA LYS A 261 16.30 2.01 7.50
C LYS A 261 15.64 1.38 6.30
N LEU A 262 16.14 0.24 5.87
CA LEU A 262 15.69 -0.43 4.66
C LEU A 262 15.11 -1.79 5.01
N ASN A 263 14.11 -2.20 4.26
CA ASN A 263 13.52 -3.51 4.38
C ASN A 263 13.48 -4.15 2.99
N ILE A 264 14.56 -4.87 2.68
CA ILE A 264 14.81 -5.45 1.35
C ILE A 264 13.92 -6.68 1.16
N GLU A 265 13.22 -6.75 0.03
CA GLU A 265 12.33 -7.87 -0.30
C GLU A 265 13.12 -9.19 -0.39
N PRO A 266 12.59 -10.32 0.12
CA PRO A 266 13.21 -11.63 -0.06
C PRO A 266 13.53 -11.93 -1.54
N GLY A 267 14.71 -12.50 -1.80
CA GLY A 267 15.23 -12.72 -3.16
C GLY A 267 16.05 -11.55 -3.72
N TYR A 268 16.17 -10.46 -2.97
CA TYR A 268 17.03 -9.32 -3.28
C TYR A 268 18.06 -9.06 -2.18
N VAL A 269 19.16 -8.43 -2.56
CA VAL A 269 20.25 -8.03 -1.68
C VAL A 269 20.62 -6.59 -1.95
N GLY A 270 21.01 -5.86 -0.91
CA GLY A 270 21.48 -4.49 -1.01
C GLY A 270 22.99 -4.42 -1.06
N LEU A 271 23.52 -3.83 -2.13
CA LEU A 271 24.94 -3.57 -2.30
C LEU A 271 25.25 -2.14 -1.86
N LEU A 272 25.84 -2.00 -0.67
CA LEU A 272 26.22 -0.70 -0.13
C LEU A 272 27.54 -0.23 -0.77
N THR A 273 27.53 0.95 -1.39
CA THR A 273 28.70 1.55 -2.04
C THR A 273 28.78 3.05 -1.77
N LEU A 274 29.96 3.65 -1.93
CA LEU A 274 30.11 5.10 -1.85
C LEU A 274 29.52 5.78 -3.10
N ARG A 275 29.21 7.06 -2.96
CA ARG A 275 28.96 7.92 -4.11
C ARG A 275 30.30 8.19 -4.81
N SER A 276 30.27 8.27 -6.15
CA SER A 276 31.50 8.38 -6.97
C SER A 276 32.36 9.59 -6.59
N SER A 277 31.74 10.72 -6.21
CA SER A 277 32.44 11.94 -5.79
C SER A 277 33.33 11.77 -4.54
N LEU A 278 33.01 10.81 -3.68
CA LEU A 278 33.75 10.52 -2.44
C LEU A 278 34.70 9.32 -2.59
N SER A 279 34.52 8.50 -3.64
CA SER A 279 35.27 7.25 -3.84
C SER A 279 36.75 7.48 -4.18
N ASN A 280 37.14 8.70 -4.55
CA ASN A 280 38.53 9.07 -4.82
C ASN A 280 39.35 9.32 -3.54
N LYS A 281 38.69 9.57 -2.40
CA LYS A 281 39.35 9.87 -1.11
C LYS A 281 39.00 8.85 -0.02
N LEU A 282 37.78 8.32 -0.05
CA LEU A 282 37.30 7.32 0.90
C LEU A 282 37.22 5.95 0.21
N ILE A 283 37.68 4.94 0.93
CA ILE A 283 37.48 3.53 0.60
C ILE A 283 36.45 2.99 1.57
N ALA A 284 35.34 2.47 1.07
CA ALA A 284 34.35 1.78 1.89
C ALA A 284 34.58 0.28 1.85
N ASN A 285 34.41 -0.38 2.99
CA ASN A 285 34.12 -1.81 2.97
C ASN A 285 32.68 -1.95 2.48
N THR A 286 32.53 -2.33 1.21
CA THR A 286 31.23 -2.59 0.61
C THR A 286 30.50 -3.66 1.41
N GLY A 287 29.24 -3.37 1.75
CA GLY A 287 28.43 -4.21 2.62
C GLY A 287 27.36 -4.95 1.84
N ILE A 288 27.16 -6.22 2.18
CA ILE A 288 25.97 -6.99 1.82
C ILE A 288 24.90 -6.68 2.87
N ILE A 289 23.79 -6.11 2.44
CA ILE A 289 22.61 -5.88 3.29
C ILE A 289 21.57 -6.92 2.92
N ASP A 290 21.33 -7.87 3.82
CA ASP A 290 20.40 -8.97 3.58
C ASP A 290 18.93 -8.54 3.72
N SER A 291 18.05 -9.27 3.04
CA SER A 291 16.60 -9.20 3.29
C SER A 291 16.31 -9.57 4.75
N GLY A 292 15.60 -8.71 5.48
CA GLY A 292 15.32 -8.89 6.91
C GLY A 292 16.32 -8.22 7.86
N PHE A 293 17.30 -7.45 7.36
CA PHE A 293 18.11 -6.56 8.18
C PHE A 293 17.34 -5.27 8.50
N PHE A 294 16.89 -5.12 9.75
CA PHE A 294 16.08 -3.97 10.20
C PHE A 294 16.85 -2.93 11.02
N GLU A 295 18.12 -3.24 11.30
CA GLU A 295 18.98 -2.40 12.11
C GLU A 295 19.50 -1.20 11.32
N LYS A 296 20.17 -0.30 12.04
CA LYS A 296 20.77 0.88 11.44
C LYS A 296 21.87 0.48 10.46
N ILE A 297 21.82 1.00 9.24
CA ILE A 297 22.85 0.75 8.24
C ILE A 297 24.12 1.48 8.67
N GLN A 298 25.24 0.75 8.66
CA GLN A 298 26.56 1.27 8.97
C GLN A 298 27.54 0.88 7.87
N CYS A 299 28.45 1.78 7.56
CA CYS A 299 29.55 1.55 6.65
C CYS A 299 30.85 1.85 7.37
N SER A 300 31.82 0.95 7.25
CA SER A 300 33.18 1.31 7.58
C SER A 300 33.83 1.99 6.39
N VAL A 301 34.40 3.17 6.62
CA VAL A 301 35.16 3.93 5.64
C VAL A 301 36.60 4.13 6.09
N PHE A 302 37.53 4.15 5.16
CA PHE A 302 38.94 4.44 5.33
C PHE A 302 39.31 5.66 4.51
N ASN A 303 39.93 6.66 5.13
CA ASN A 303 40.44 7.83 4.44
C ASN A 303 41.81 7.53 3.84
N ALA A 304 41.88 7.37 2.52
CA ALA A 304 43.12 7.10 1.80
C ALA A 304 43.90 8.37 1.42
N SER A 305 43.39 9.55 1.80
CA SER A 305 44.02 10.83 1.51
C SER A 305 44.89 11.33 2.67
N ASN A 306 45.68 12.37 2.41
CA ASN A 306 46.49 13.08 3.40
C ASN A 306 45.72 14.22 4.11
N GLU A 307 44.44 14.40 3.81
CA GLU A 307 43.62 15.50 4.31
C GLU A 307 42.56 14.99 5.29
N LEU A 308 42.16 15.83 6.24
CA LEU A 308 40.98 15.57 7.07
C LEU A 308 39.73 15.55 6.17
N ILE A 309 38.90 14.51 6.32
CA ILE A 309 37.60 14.45 5.66
C ILE A 309 36.51 14.68 6.70
N SER A 310 35.76 15.76 6.53
CA SER A 310 34.57 16.08 7.32
C SER A 310 33.31 15.68 6.54
N LEU A 311 32.47 14.84 7.14
CA LEU A 311 31.13 14.54 6.65
C LEU A 311 30.14 15.22 7.59
N TYR A 312 29.15 15.91 7.03
CA TYR A 312 28.14 16.60 7.81
C TYR A 312 26.90 15.73 7.96
N LYS A 313 26.15 15.89 9.04
CA LYS A 313 24.86 15.25 9.25
C LYS A 313 23.93 15.54 8.07
N TYR A 314 23.21 14.50 7.62
CA TYR A 314 22.33 14.50 6.45
C TYR A 314 23.03 14.67 5.10
N GLN A 315 24.35 14.62 5.06
CA GLN A 315 25.08 14.59 3.80
C GLN A 315 24.91 13.22 3.14
N ARG A 316 24.57 13.22 1.85
CA ARG A 316 24.50 12.01 1.02
C ARG A 316 25.91 11.55 0.66
N VAL A 317 26.36 10.46 1.26
CA VAL A 317 27.76 9.98 1.19
C VAL A 317 27.86 8.60 0.54
N ALA A 318 26.87 7.75 0.79
CA ALA A 318 26.78 6.40 0.22
C ALA A 318 25.51 6.26 -0.61
N GLN A 319 25.39 5.13 -1.29
CA GLN A 319 24.20 4.69 -2.00
C GLN A 319 24.06 3.18 -1.87
N ILE A 320 22.85 2.67 -2.00
CA ILE A 320 22.58 1.23 -2.02
C ILE A 320 21.95 0.82 -3.34
N VAL A 321 22.49 -0.22 -3.97
CA VAL A 321 21.94 -0.81 -5.20
C VAL A 321 21.25 -2.12 -4.84
N ILE A 322 19.97 -2.25 -5.16
CA ILE A 322 19.20 -3.46 -4.90
C ILE A 322 19.30 -4.39 -6.10
N VAL A 323 19.85 -5.59 -5.89
CA VAL A 323 20.05 -6.59 -6.96
C VAL A 323 19.38 -7.92 -6.59
N PRO A 324 18.81 -8.66 -7.57
CA PRO A 324 18.33 -10.01 -7.32
C PRO A 324 19.52 -10.95 -7.05
N PHE A 325 19.34 -11.95 -6.19
CA PHE A 325 20.36 -12.96 -5.91
C PHE A 325 19.79 -14.39 -5.95
N SER A 326 20.69 -15.39 -6.03
CA SER A 326 20.33 -16.80 -5.89
C SER A 326 21.13 -17.41 -4.74
N ASN A 327 20.46 -18.10 -3.83
CA ASN A 327 21.05 -18.90 -2.76
C ASN A 327 21.22 -20.38 -3.14
N LYS A 328 21.17 -20.70 -4.44
CA LYS A 328 21.28 -22.09 -4.92
C LYS A 328 22.70 -22.61 -4.69
N ILE A 329 22.83 -23.55 -3.75
CA ILE A 329 24.05 -24.33 -3.54
C ILE A 329 23.95 -25.60 -4.38
N VAL A 330 25.01 -25.94 -5.12
CA VAL A 330 25.10 -27.19 -5.90
C VAL A 330 26.18 -28.08 -5.27
N SER A 331 25.85 -29.36 -5.04
CA SER A 331 26.81 -30.35 -4.54
C SER A 331 27.94 -30.57 -5.57
N THR A 332 29.18 -30.69 -5.07
CA THR A 332 30.41 -30.88 -5.87
C THR A 332 30.38 -32.12 -6.76
N GLN A 333 29.53 -33.11 -6.43
CA GLN A 333 29.40 -34.35 -7.20
C GLN A 333 28.72 -34.18 -8.57
N ASN A 334 28.18 -32.99 -8.89
CA ASN A 334 27.48 -32.68 -10.14
C ASN A 334 28.13 -31.55 -10.95
N LEU A 335 29.44 -31.32 -10.81
CA LEU A 335 30.16 -30.38 -11.66
C LEU A 335 30.34 -30.99 -13.07
N SER A 336 29.46 -30.66 -14.00
CA SER A 336 29.60 -31.06 -15.41
C SER A 336 30.85 -30.41 -16.03
N SER A 337 31.66 -31.20 -16.74
CA SER A 337 32.86 -30.79 -17.48
C SER A 337 32.61 -29.87 -18.70
N GLY A 338 31.40 -29.34 -18.86
CA GLY A 338 30.97 -28.57 -20.05
C GLY A 338 31.25 -27.07 -20.00
N PHE A 339 31.96 -26.56 -18.99
CA PHE A 339 32.28 -25.13 -18.91
C PHE A 339 33.54 -24.81 -19.72
N ILE A 340 33.40 -23.89 -20.69
CA ILE A 340 34.46 -23.44 -21.61
C ILE A 340 35.67 -22.82 -20.86
N ARG A 341 35.51 -22.43 -19.59
CA ARG A 341 36.53 -21.77 -18.76
C ARG A 341 36.99 -22.65 -17.59
N TYR A 342 37.27 -23.92 -17.84
CA TYR A 342 37.82 -24.83 -16.81
C TYR A 342 39.32 -24.52 -16.59
N ASN A 343 39.72 -24.26 -15.34
CA ASN A 343 41.12 -24.10 -14.87
C ASN A 343 41.92 -22.89 -15.39
N GLN A 344 41.26 -21.83 -15.82
CA GLN A 344 41.90 -20.59 -16.22
C GLN A 344 41.74 -19.54 -15.10
N PHE A 345 42.83 -19.23 -14.40
CA PHE A 345 42.91 -18.27 -13.29
C PHE A 345 43.95 -17.19 -13.59
N SER A 346 43.79 -15.98 -13.03
CA SER A 346 44.78 -14.89 -13.05
C SER A 346 45.29 -14.47 -14.44
N GLY A 347 44.48 -13.71 -15.20
CA GLY A 347 44.94 -13.14 -16.49
C GLY A 347 44.99 -14.13 -17.65
N SER A 348 44.29 -15.26 -17.55
CA SER A 348 44.32 -16.35 -18.54
C SER A 348 43.82 -15.98 -19.96
N SER A 349 43.10 -14.88 -20.09
CA SER A 349 42.66 -14.31 -21.37
C SER A 349 43.67 -13.33 -21.98
N GLY A 350 44.83 -13.15 -21.34
CA GLY A 350 45.85 -12.18 -21.67
C GLY A 350 45.54 -10.79 -21.10
N GLU A 351 46.51 -10.25 -20.35
CA GLU A 351 47.00 -8.86 -20.43
C GLU A 351 48.53 -8.92 -20.36
#